data_AF-A0A923VEH9-F1
#
_entry.id   AF-A0A923VEH9-F1
#
_cell.length_a   1.000
_cell.length_b   1.000
_cell.length_c   1.000
_cell.angle_alpha   90.00
_cell.angle_beta   90.00
_cell.angle_gamma   90.00
#
_symmetry.space_group_name_H-M   'P 1'
#
loop_
_entity.id
_entity.type
_entity.pdbx_description
1 polymer ?
#
loop_
_entity_poly.entity_id
_entity_poly.type
_entity_poly.pdbx_seq_one_letter_code
_entity_poly.pdbx_strand_id
1 'polypeptide(L)'
;LDNAVPLLDSLGLKATFYITAFSTSVQTRLDEWKKLASKGYELGNHTLYHPCTGGTGREWVTKDYDLHNYTVKRMVDETRMTNVFLQALDGKTTRTFAYTCGDMKIGDSSFMDGMKKDFVAARAVNNQMHKIKEVDLYAVDCYVVNSNTALQMEEWVKKAMETNSLLVILFHGVGGGNSLNVTVPEHRAFLNYLQQNQKDIWIAPMLEVAQHVKNWQSGK
;
A
#
# COMPACT_ATOMS: atom_id res chain seq x y z
N LEU A 1 10.25 9.52 -0.83
CA LEU A 1 10.87 9.91 0.46
C LEU A 1 10.94 11.42 0.62
N ASP A 2 11.43 12.17 -0.37
CA ASP A 2 11.74 13.61 -0.23
C ASP A 2 10.53 14.52 -0.03
N ASN A 3 9.40 14.24 -0.69
CA ASN A 3 8.22 15.10 -0.61
C ASN A 3 7.22 14.63 0.45
N ALA A 4 6.87 13.34 0.44
CA ALA A 4 5.81 12.80 1.31
C ALA A 4 6.23 12.72 2.78
N VAL A 5 7.43 12.19 3.08
CA VAL A 5 7.85 11.91 4.47
C VAL A 5 8.03 13.19 5.29
N PRO A 6 8.71 14.25 4.82
CA PRO A 6 8.84 15.48 5.61
C PRO A 6 7.50 16.13 5.94
N LEU A 7 6.54 16.07 5.01
CA LEU A 7 5.20 16.60 5.26
C LEU A 7 4.44 15.74 6.29
N LEU A 8 4.44 14.42 6.13
CA LEU A 8 3.85 13.50 7.11
C LEU A 8 4.43 13.72 8.51
N ASP A 9 5.77 13.79 8.63
CA ASP A 9 6.47 14.09 9.88
C ASP A 9 6.04 15.45 10.45
N SER A 10 5.92 16.49 9.63
CA SER A 10 5.51 17.83 10.07
C SER A 10 4.06 17.91 10.57
N LEU A 11 3.20 17.00 10.12
CA LEU A 11 1.79 16.92 10.50
C LEU A 11 1.53 15.88 11.59
N GLY A 12 2.56 15.15 12.03
CA GLY A 12 2.42 14.04 12.99
C GLY A 12 1.68 12.83 12.43
N LEU A 13 1.55 12.71 11.12
CA LEU A 13 0.84 11.62 10.45
C LEU A 13 1.79 10.47 10.13
N LYS A 14 1.25 9.24 10.06
CA LYS A 14 1.96 8.03 9.64
C LYS A 14 1.25 7.36 8.47
N ALA A 15 2.02 6.60 7.70
CA ALA A 15 1.56 5.90 6.52
C ALA A 15 2.31 4.57 6.35
N THR A 16 1.80 3.73 5.45
CA THR A 16 2.44 2.50 5.00
C THR A 16 3.14 2.74 3.68
N PHE A 17 4.41 2.36 3.61
CA PHE A 17 5.18 2.32 2.36
C PHE A 17 5.30 0.87 1.90
N TYR A 18 4.63 0.53 0.80
CA TYR A 18 4.72 -0.79 0.18
C TYR A 18 5.98 -0.86 -0.70
N ILE A 19 6.94 -1.69 -0.31
CA ILE A 19 8.29 -1.69 -0.88
C ILE A 19 8.46 -2.83 -1.89
N THR A 20 8.85 -2.47 -3.12
CA THR A 20 9.47 -3.40 -4.06
C THR A 20 10.95 -3.51 -3.71
N ALA A 21 11.36 -4.69 -3.23
CA ALA A 21 12.69 -4.87 -2.65
C ALA A 21 13.83 -4.62 -3.65
N PHE A 22 13.69 -5.05 -4.91
CA PHE A 22 14.68 -4.82 -5.96
C PHE A 22 14.37 -3.59 -6.83
N SER A 23 13.98 -2.48 -6.22
CA SER A 23 13.78 -1.20 -6.93
C SER A 23 15.03 -0.33 -6.88
N THR A 24 15.20 0.57 -7.87
CA THR A 24 16.29 1.57 -7.87
C THR A 24 16.27 2.42 -6.60
N SER A 25 15.07 2.74 -6.08
CA SER A 25 14.93 3.51 -4.84
C SER A 25 15.49 2.77 -3.63
N VAL A 26 15.28 1.45 -3.53
CA VAL A 26 15.84 0.66 -2.43
C VAL A 26 17.35 0.50 -2.58
N GLN A 27 17.82 0.21 -3.80
CA GLN A 27 19.24 0.02 -4.09
C GLN A 27 20.08 1.26 -3.78
N THR A 28 19.55 2.45 -4.05
CA THR A 28 20.29 3.71 -3.87
C THR A 28 20.03 4.40 -2.53
N ARG A 29 18.96 4.03 -1.81
CA ARG A 29 18.51 4.73 -0.58
C ARG A 29 18.20 3.77 0.57
N LEU A 30 18.89 2.64 0.65
CA LEU A 30 18.65 1.59 1.64
C LEU A 30 18.66 2.12 3.08
N ASP A 31 19.66 2.93 3.42
CA ASP A 31 19.80 3.51 4.77
C ASP A 31 18.67 4.48 5.11
N GLU A 32 18.13 5.19 4.12
CA GLU A 32 16.99 6.08 4.33
C GLU A 32 15.70 5.29 4.58
N TRP A 33 15.50 4.16 3.89
CA TRP A 33 14.39 3.24 4.18
C TRP A 33 14.50 2.64 5.58
N LYS A 34 15.71 2.23 5.98
CA LYS A 34 15.98 1.76 7.34
C LYS A 34 15.67 2.82 8.39
N LYS A 35 16.11 4.06 8.17
CA LYS A 35 15.81 5.22 9.03
C LYS A 35 14.33 5.57 9.05
N LEU A 36 13.61 5.39 7.94
CA LEU A 36 12.17 5.62 7.90
C LEU A 36 11.44 4.66 8.83
N ALA A 37 11.81 3.38 8.82
CA ALA A 37 11.21 2.39 9.71
C ALA A 37 11.45 2.71 11.19
N SER A 38 12.64 3.20 11.56
CA SER A 38 12.92 3.62 12.94
C SER A 38 12.11 4.83 13.40
N LYS A 39 11.49 5.58 12.48
CA LYS A 39 10.54 6.67 12.77
C LYS A 39 9.09 6.19 12.95
N GLY A 40 8.86 4.88 12.99
CA GLY A 40 7.54 4.29 13.21
C GLY A 40 6.66 4.19 11.97
N TYR A 41 7.18 4.47 10.77
CA TYR A 41 6.45 4.14 9.54
C TYR A 41 6.37 2.63 9.33
N GLU A 42 5.30 2.17 8.70
CA GLU A 42 5.18 0.78 8.28
C GLU A 42 5.88 0.56 6.94
N LEU A 43 6.72 -0.46 6.85
CA LEU A 43 7.19 -1.01 5.58
C LEU A 43 6.36 -2.25 5.24
N GLY A 44 5.47 -2.12 4.25
CA GLY A 44 4.65 -3.19 3.70
C GLY A 44 5.35 -3.91 2.55
N ASN A 45 4.92 -5.14 2.26
CA ASN A 45 5.49 -5.95 1.19
C ASN A 45 4.83 -5.63 -0.16
N HIS A 46 5.64 -5.32 -1.18
CA HIS A 46 5.20 -5.14 -2.56
C HIS A 46 6.00 -5.99 -3.54
N THR A 47 6.32 -7.22 -3.13
CA THR A 47 7.08 -8.24 -3.85
C THR A 47 8.55 -7.88 -4.09
N LEU A 48 9.31 -8.80 -4.70
CA LEU A 48 10.72 -8.61 -4.97
C LEU A 48 10.95 -7.74 -6.22
N TYR A 49 10.23 -8.07 -7.30
CA TYR A 49 10.45 -7.46 -8.63
C TYR A 49 9.26 -6.68 -9.18
N HIS A 50 8.15 -6.59 -8.43
CA HIS A 50 6.90 -5.99 -8.89
C HIS A 50 6.36 -6.66 -10.19
N PRO A 51 6.19 -8.00 -10.21
CA PRO A 51 5.64 -8.67 -11.38
C PRO A 51 4.17 -8.30 -11.57
N CYS A 52 3.75 -8.10 -12.83
CA CYS A 52 2.36 -7.82 -13.17
C CYS A 52 1.96 -8.63 -14.41
N THR A 53 0.67 -8.75 -14.65
CA THR A 53 0.17 -9.26 -15.94
C THR A 53 0.47 -8.20 -17.01
N GLY A 54 1.31 -8.56 -17.98
CA GLY A 54 1.66 -7.70 -19.12
C GLY A 54 0.53 -7.60 -20.15
N GLY A 55 0.71 -6.74 -21.16
CA GLY A 55 -0.25 -6.57 -22.26
C GLY A 55 -0.47 -5.12 -22.65
N THR A 56 -1.56 -4.85 -23.39
CA THR A 56 -1.93 -3.50 -23.84
C THR A 56 -2.12 -2.55 -22.66
N GLY A 57 -1.43 -1.42 -22.66
CA GLY A 57 -1.40 -0.45 -21.55
C GLY A 57 -0.47 -0.82 -20.39
N ARG A 58 0.24 -1.97 -20.49
CA ARG A 58 1.22 -2.48 -19.53
C ARG A 58 2.48 -2.99 -20.24
N GLU A 59 2.85 -2.37 -21.36
CA GLU A 59 3.98 -2.75 -22.21
C GLU A 59 5.35 -2.60 -21.50
N TRP A 60 5.38 -1.86 -20.40
CA TRP A 60 6.55 -1.70 -19.54
C TRP A 60 6.89 -2.96 -18.72
N VAL A 61 5.96 -3.93 -18.61
CA VAL A 61 6.21 -5.20 -17.94
C VAL A 61 7.10 -6.07 -18.83
N THR A 62 8.31 -6.39 -18.35
CA THR A 62 9.24 -7.25 -19.09
C THR A 62 8.80 -8.71 -19.06
N LYS A 63 9.23 -9.51 -20.04
CA LYS A 63 8.92 -10.96 -20.08
C LYS A 63 9.31 -11.69 -18.80
N ASP A 64 10.41 -11.30 -18.17
CA ASP A 64 10.94 -11.93 -16.95
C ASP A 64 10.07 -11.69 -15.72
N TYR A 65 9.24 -10.64 -15.73
CA TYR A 65 8.34 -10.22 -14.65
C TYR A 65 6.86 -10.23 -15.05
N ASP A 66 6.54 -10.77 -16.23
CA ASP A 66 5.16 -10.98 -16.66
C ASP A 66 4.57 -12.19 -15.93
N LEU A 67 3.45 -11.99 -15.23
CA LEU A 67 2.77 -13.04 -14.48
C LEU A 67 2.29 -14.20 -15.36
N HIS A 68 2.12 -13.99 -16.68
CA HIS A 68 1.86 -15.10 -17.62
C HIS A 68 2.99 -16.15 -17.64
N ASN A 69 4.22 -15.76 -17.31
CA ASN A 69 5.40 -16.63 -17.25
C ASN A 69 5.75 -17.07 -15.82
N TYR A 70 4.95 -16.68 -14.83
CA TYR A 70 5.18 -17.03 -13.43
C TYR A 70 4.54 -18.37 -13.07
N THR A 71 5.08 -18.99 -12.02
CA THR A 71 4.38 -20.03 -11.26
C THR A 71 3.92 -19.44 -9.93
N VAL A 72 2.83 -19.97 -9.35
CA VAL A 72 2.40 -19.58 -8.00
C VAL A 72 3.54 -19.74 -7.00
N LYS A 73 4.31 -20.83 -7.09
CA LYS A 73 5.48 -21.06 -6.23
C LYS A 73 6.51 -19.92 -6.33
N ARG A 74 6.89 -19.50 -7.54
CA ARG A 74 7.83 -18.39 -7.74
C ARG A 74 7.33 -17.12 -7.08
N MET A 75 6.06 -16.77 -7.28
CA MET A 75 5.45 -15.59 -6.67
C MET A 75 5.48 -15.62 -5.13
N VAL A 76 5.17 -16.78 -4.54
CA VAL A 76 5.22 -16.98 -3.09
C VAL A 76 6.66 -16.89 -2.56
N ASP A 77 7.61 -17.52 -3.24
CA ASP A 77 9.03 -17.50 -2.84
C ASP A 77 9.61 -16.08 -2.91
N GLU A 78 9.34 -15.33 -3.99
CA GLU A 78 9.73 -13.91 -4.13
C GLU A 78 9.12 -13.04 -3.04
N THR A 79 7.84 -13.24 -2.74
CA THR A 79 7.13 -12.48 -1.70
C THR A 79 7.71 -12.76 -0.31
N ARG A 80 8.02 -14.02 0.01
CA ARG A 80 8.64 -14.39 1.28
C ARG A 80 10.07 -13.89 1.40
N MET A 81 10.83 -13.88 0.30
CA MET A 81 12.16 -13.26 0.28
C MET A 81 12.06 -11.75 0.59
N THR A 82 11.07 -11.06 0.05
CA THR A 82 10.81 -9.66 0.41
C THR A 82 10.49 -9.49 1.91
N ASN A 83 9.76 -10.41 2.54
CA ASN A 83 9.57 -10.36 4.00
C ASN A 83 10.88 -10.50 4.78
N VAL A 84 11.79 -11.40 4.36
CA VAL A 84 13.12 -11.53 4.96
C VAL A 84 13.93 -10.25 4.80
N PHE A 85 13.92 -9.66 3.60
CA PHE A 85 14.58 -8.39 3.32
C PHE A 85 14.04 -7.26 4.22
N LEU A 86 12.72 -7.12 4.33
CA LEU A 86 12.09 -6.10 5.17
C LEU A 86 12.39 -6.32 6.66
N GLN A 87 12.40 -7.57 7.13
CA GLN A 87 12.79 -7.89 8.50
C GLN A 87 14.25 -7.47 8.78
N ALA A 88 15.15 -7.60 7.82
CA ALA A 88 16.53 -7.12 7.97
C ALA A 88 16.61 -5.58 8.07
N LEU A 89 15.65 -4.86 7.48
CA LEU A 89 15.59 -3.40 7.57
C LEU A 89 15.03 -2.89 8.90
N ASP A 90 13.94 -3.48 9.39
CA ASP A 90 13.18 -2.90 10.52
C ASP A 90 12.95 -3.84 11.71
N GLY A 91 13.42 -5.09 11.62
CA GLY A 91 13.27 -6.11 12.67
C GLY A 91 11.86 -6.70 12.82
N LYS A 92 10.87 -6.29 12.01
CA LYS A 92 9.47 -6.72 12.15
C LYS A 92 9.16 -7.97 11.34
N THR A 93 8.28 -8.83 11.87
CA THR A 93 7.81 -10.06 11.21
C THR A 93 6.33 -10.03 10.85
N THR A 94 5.55 -9.13 11.46
CA THR A 94 4.13 -8.93 11.12
C THR A 94 4.02 -7.90 9.99
N ARG A 95 3.31 -8.25 8.91
CA ARG A 95 3.31 -7.47 7.67
C ARG A 95 1.92 -7.33 7.04
N THR A 96 1.77 -6.27 6.27
CA THR A 96 0.74 -6.18 5.23
C THR A 96 1.37 -6.36 3.84
N PHE A 97 0.55 -6.75 2.88
CA PHE A 97 0.92 -6.97 1.49
C PHE A 97 0.15 -6.01 0.57
N ALA A 98 0.71 -5.71 -0.60
CA ALA A 98 -0.01 -5.03 -1.66
C ALA A 98 0.16 -5.78 -2.98
N TYR A 99 -0.96 -6.12 -3.62
CA TYR A 99 -0.96 -6.70 -4.95
C TYR A 99 -0.38 -5.70 -5.95
N THR A 100 0.51 -6.18 -6.80
CA THR A 100 1.14 -5.44 -7.90
C THR A 100 0.12 -5.28 -9.02
N CYS A 101 -0.09 -4.04 -9.48
CA CYS A 101 -1.09 -3.71 -10.50
C CYS A 101 -2.54 -4.18 -10.24
N GLY A 102 -2.86 -4.62 -9.02
CA GLY A 102 -4.13 -5.27 -8.68
C GLY A 102 -4.25 -6.73 -9.15
N ASP A 103 -3.19 -7.32 -9.70
CA ASP A 103 -3.21 -8.71 -10.15
C ASP A 103 -3.13 -9.66 -8.94
N MET A 104 -4.12 -10.54 -8.78
CA MET A 104 -4.25 -11.44 -7.61
C MET A 104 -4.01 -12.91 -7.93
N LYS A 105 -3.81 -13.26 -9.21
CA LYS A 105 -3.76 -14.63 -9.69
C LYS A 105 -2.61 -14.88 -10.67
N ILE A 106 -2.22 -16.13 -10.78
CA ILE A 106 -1.39 -16.68 -11.85
C ILE A 106 -2.20 -17.80 -12.51
N GLY A 107 -2.56 -17.60 -13.78
CA GLY A 107 -3.63 -18.37 -14.41
C GLY A 107 -4.90 -18.26 -13.57
N ASP A 108 -5.51 -19.40 -13.25
CA ASP A 108 -6.75 -19.45 -12.45
C ASP A 108 -6.52 -19.45 -10.92
N SER A 109 -5.26 -19.55 -10.48
CA SER A 109 -4.92 -19.75 -9.08
C SER A 109 -4.58 -18.44 -8.36
N SER A 110 -5.24 -18.19 -7.24
CA SER A 110 -4.85 -17.11 -6.31
C SER A 110 -3.53 -17.46 -5.63
N PHE A 111 -2.53 -16.60 -5.74
CA PHE A 111 -1.28 -16.81 -5.02
C PHE A 111 -1.38 -16.44 -3.53
N MET A 112 -2.40 -15.67 -3.13
CA MET A 112 -2.63 -15.31 -1.73
C MET A 112 -3.05 -16.53 -0.87
N ASP A 113 -3.66 -17.56 -1.47
CA ASP A 113 -4.09 -18.75 -0.72
C ASP A 113 -2.91 -19.43 0.00
N GLY A 114 -1.72 -19.42 -0.61
CA GLY A 114 -0.49 -19.94 -0.02
C GLY A 114 0.19 -18.98 0.98
N MET A 115 -0.28 -17.74 1.11
CA MET A 115 0.37 -16.65 1.86
C MET A 115 -0.50 -16.01 2.94
N LYS A 116 -1.75 -16.46 3.15
CA LYS A 116 -2.64 -15.88 4.18
C LYS A 116 -2.02 -15.84 5.59
N LYS A 117 -1.14 -16.78 5.92
CA LYS A 117 -0.43 -16.82 7.21
C LYS A 117 0.77 -15.87 7.28
N ASP A 118 1.25 -15.39 6.14
CA ASP A 118 2.41 -14.51 6.03
C ASP A 118 2.03 -13.03 6.23
N PHE A 119 0.73 -12.69 6.15
CA PHE A 119 0.23 -11.32 6.17
C PHE A 119 -1.02 -11.15 7.04
N VAL A 120 -1.13 -9.99 7.69
CA VAL A 120 -2.35 -9.58 8.42
C VAL A 120 -3.43 -9.12 7.45
N ALA A 121 -3.03 -8.40 6.40
CA ALA A 121 -3.90 -7.95 5.33
C ALA A 121 -3.15 -7.79 4.00
N ALA A 122 -3.91 -7.75 2.91
CA ALA A 122 -3.45 -7.51 1.56
C ALA A 122 -4.32 -6.45 0.86
N ARG A 123 -3.69 -5.37 0.38
CA ARG A 123 -4.34 -4.25 -0.30
C ARG A 123 -4.50 -4.53 -1.79
N ALA A 124 -5.74 -4.54 -2.26
CA ALA A 124 -6.18 -4.66 -3.66
C ALA A 124 -6.21 -3.28 -4.34
N VAL A 125 -6.71 -3.23 -5.59
CA VAL A 125 -6.78 -1.99 -6.39
C VAL A 125 -8.16 -1.88 -7.05
N ASN A 126 -9.19 -1.60 -6.24
CA ASN A 126 -10.51 -1.20 -6.73
C ASN A 126 -10.98 0.05 -5.97
N ASN A 127 -11.66 0.97 -6.66
CA ASN A 127 -12.17 2.21 -6.08
C ASN A 127 -13.45 1.99 -5.25
N GLN A 128 -13.33 1.25 -4.15
CA GLN A 128 -14.41 0.93 -3.22
C GLN A 128 -13.99 1.20 -1.78
N MET A 129 -14.97 1.45 -0.92
CA MET A 129 -14.81 1.60 0.52
C MET A 129 -15.85 0.71 1.20
N HIS A 130 -15.47 0.09 2.32
CA HIS A 130 -16.29 -0.92 2.98
C HIS A 130 -16.45 -0.60 4.46
N LYS A 131 -17.62 -0.92 5.03
CA LYS A 131 -17.80 -0.86 6.49
C LYS A 131 -16.90 -1.90 7.14
N ILE A 132 -16.53 -1.69 8.39
CA ILE A 132 -15.60 -2.58 9.12
C ILE A 132 -15.98 -4.08 9.05
N LYS A 133 -17.27 -4.42 9.01
CA LYS A 133 -17.77 -5.80 8.88
C LYS A 133 -17.64 -6.42 7.48
N GLU A 134 -17.51 -5.57 6.45
CA GLU A 134 -17.48 -5.95 5.03
C GLU A 134 -16.04 -6.00 4.49
N VAL A 135 -15.06 -5.48 5.24
CA VAL A 135 -13.65 -5.49 4.83
C VAL A 135 -13.13 -6.93 4.72
N ASP A 136 -12.83 -7.37 3.50
CA ASP A 136 -11.99 -8.54 3.27
C ASP A 136 -10.52 -8.17 3.47
N LEU A 137 -9.92 -8.65 4.57
CA LEU A 137 -8.53 -8.37 4.89
C LEU A 137 -7.55 -8.84 3.81
N TYR A 138 -7.89 -9.81 2.97
CA TYR A 138 -7.00 -10.27 1.89
C TYR A 138 -7.29 -9.64 0.52
N ALA A 139 -8.22 -8.67 0.49
CA ALA A 139 -8.60 -7.89 -0.69
C ALA A 139 -9.07 -6.47 -0.30
N VAL A 140 -8.29 -5.76 0.52
CA VAL A 140 -8.69 -4.42 0.96
C VAL A 140 -8.57 -3.42 -0.18
N ASP A 141 -9.70 -2.91 -0.63
CA ASP A 141 -9.81 -1.97 -1.74
C ASP A 141 -9.18 -0.60 -1.42
N CYS A 142 -8.84 0.16 -2.47
CA CYS A 142 -8.22 1.47 -2.35
C CYS A 142 -8.54 2.40 -3.51
N TYR A 143 -8.52 3.70 -3.23
CA TYR A 143 -8.64 4.75 -4.24
C TYR A 143 -7.26 5.13 -4.74
N VAL A 144 -7.03 4.94 -6.05
CA VAL A 144 -5.75 5.31 -6.68
C VAL A 144 -5.73 6.80 -6.98
N VAL A 145 -4.70 7.48 -6.47
CA VAL A 145 -4.45 8.88 -6.80
C VAL A 145 -3.68 8.96 -8.10
N ASN A 146 -4.26 9.62 -9.09
CA ASN A 146 -3.61 9.95 -10.35
C ASN A 146 -4.10 11.31 -10.87
N SER A 147 -3.26 12.33 -10.73
CA SER A 147 -3.55 13.72 -11.12
C SER A 147 -4.80 14.31 -10.45
N ASN A 148 -5.24 13.75 -9.32
CA ASN A 148 -6.37 14.26 -8.55
C ASN A 148 -6.01 15.56 -7.83
N THR A 149 -7.02 16.42 -7.66
CA THR A 149 -6.94 17.58 -6.76
C THR A 149 -7.20 17.18 -5.32
N ALA A 150 -6.78 18.03 -4.37
CA ALA A 150 -7.09 17.91 -2.95
C ALA A 150 -8.59 17.80 -2.74
N LEU A 151 -9.39 18.67 -3.36
CA LEU A 151 -10.85 18.65 -3.26
C LEU A 151 -11.43 17.29 -3.69
N GLN A 152 -10.94 16.68 -4.76
CA GLN A 152 -11.41 15.36 -5.18
C GLN A 152 -11.09 14.27 -4.15
N MET A 153 -9.91 14.33 -3.53
CA MET A 153 -9.52 13.39 -2.48
C MET A 153 -10.31 13.64 -1.17
N GLU A 154 -10.61 14.89 -0.85
CA GLU A 154 -11.45 15.27 0.29
C GLU A 154 -12.88 14.73 0.15
N GLU A 155 -13.46 14.73 -1.05
CA GLU A 155 -14.79 14.12 -1.28
C GLU A 155 -14.80 12.62 -0.97
N TRP A 156 -13.70 11.90 -1.18
CA TRP A 156 -13.61 10.50 -0.75
C TRP A 156 -13.65 10.36 0.77
N VAL A 157 -12.97 11.26 1.49
CA VAL A 157 -12.97 11.30 2.96
C VAL A 157 -14.37 11.60 3.49
N LYS A 158 -15.05 12.62 2.94
CA LYS A 158 -16.42 12.96 3.33
C LYS A 158 -17.36 11.77 3.11
N LYS A 159 -17.27 11.10 1.97
CA LYS A 159 -18.07 9.91 1.69
C LYS A 159 -17.76 8.75 2.65
N ALA A 160 -16.51 8.56 3.04
CA ALA A 160 -16.13 7.56 4.02
C ALA A 160 -16.71 7.87 5.41
N MET A 161 -16.72 9.14 5.82
CA MET A 161 -17.37 9.59 7.06
C MET A 161 -18.89 9.38 7.01
N GLU A 162 -19.55 9.80 5.93
CA GLU A 162 -21.00 9.62 5.72
C GLU A 162 -21.43 8.15 5.79
N THR A 163 -20.61 7.25 5.23
CA THR A 163 -20.92 5.83 5.15
C THR A 163 -20.35 4.99 6.30
N ASN A 164 -19.55 5.59 7.18
CA ASN A 164 -18.77 4.91 8.22
C ASN A 164 -17.91 3.76 7.67
N SER A 165 -17.15 4.06 6.61
CA SER A 165 -16.36 3.09 5.86
C SER A 165 -14.86 3.29 6.05
N LEU A 166 -14.09 2.21 5.89
CA LEU A 166 -12.64 2.28 5.72
C LEU A 166 -12.32 2.84 4.33
N LEU A 167 -11.55 3.93 4.31
CA LEU A 167 -10.97 4.50 3.10
C LEU A 167 -9.46 4.26 3.09
N VAL A 168 -8.96 3.58 2.05
CA VAL A 168 -7.53 3.46 1.76
C VAL A 168 -7.22 4.28 0.52
N ILE A 169 -6.20 5.12 0.60
CA ILE A 169 -5.76 5.99 -0.51
C ILE A 169 -4.35 5.57 -0.93
N LEU A 170 -4.18 5.28 -2.22
CA LEU A 170 -2.92 4.85 -2.80
C LEU A 170 -2.25 5.99 -3.55
N PHE A 171 -1.07 6.37 -3.08
CA PHE A 171 -0.15 7.28 -3.77
C PHE A 171 1.03 6.49 -4.35
N HIS A 172 1.30 6.67 -5.65
CA HIS A 172 2.49 6.11 -6.29
C HIS A 172 3.64 7.13 -6.28
N GLY A 173 3.42 8.31 -6.85
CA GLY A 173 4.32 9.45 -6.80
C GLY A 173 3.71 10.65 -6.07
N VAL A 174 4.57 11.49 -5.49
CA VAL A 174 4.22 12.81 -4.97
C VAL A 174 5.23 13.81 -5.51
N GLY A 175 4.80 14.67 -6.44
CA GLY A 175 5.67 15.62 -7.13
C GLY A 175 6.60 14.99 -8.19
N GLY A 176 6.39 13.72 -8.55
CA GLY A 176 7.18 13.00 -9.54
C GLY A 176 7.56 11.59 -9.09
N GLY A 177 8.50 10.98 -9.82
CA GLY A 177 9.06 9.64 -9.54
C GLY A 177 8.20 8.47 -10.03
N ASN A 178 6.98 8.73 -10.51
CA ASN A 178 6.08 7.76 -11.13
C ASN A 178 5.16 8.49 -12.13
N SER A 179 4.62 7.77 -13.12
CA SER A 179 3.63 8.31 -14.06
C SER A 179 2.26 8.51 -13.42
N LEU A 180 1.90 7.67 -12.44
CA LEU A 180 0.76 7.88 -11.55
C LEU A 180 1.21 8.78 -10.41
N ASN A 181 0.76 10.02 -10.38
CA ASN A 181 1.35 11.03 -9.51
C ASN A 181 0.35 12.10 -9.10
N VAL A 182 0.59 12.71 -7.94
CA VAL A 182 -0.09 13.93 -7.49
C VAL A 182 0.93 15.07 -7.38
N THR A 183 0.51 16.31 -7.59
CA THR A 183 1.42 17.45 -7.40
C THR A 183 1.70 17.68 -5.91
N VAL A 184 2.84 18.29 -5.57
CA VAL A 184 3.17 18.62 -4.17
C VAL A 184 2.13 19.54 -3.53
N PRO A 185 1.61 20.60 -4.21
CA PRO A 185 0.56 21.43 -3.64
C PRO A 185 -0.73 20.67 -3.31
N GLU A 186 -1.23 19.82 -4.21
CA GLU A 186 -2.47 19.07 -3.99
C GLU A 186 -2.31 18.03 -2.86
N HIS A 187 -1.19 17.32 -2.81
CA HIS A 187 -0.87 16.41 -1.71
C HIS A 187 -0.77 17.14 -0.37
N ARG A 188 -0.17 18.35 -0.35
CA ARG A 188 -0.06 19.17 0.86
C ARG A 188 -1.42 19.64 1.35
N ALA A 189 -2.24 20.19 0.47
CA ALA A 189 -3.58 20.64 0.82
C ALA A 189 -4.41 19.48 1.39
N PHE A 190 -4.36 18.31 0.75
CA PHE A 190 -5.06 17.13 1.23
C PHE A 190 -4.59 16.64 2.61
N LEU A 191 -3.28 16.52 2.86
CA LEU A 191 -2.81 16.08 4.18
C LEU A 191 -3.10 17.10 5.29
N ASN A 192 -3.12 18.41 4.98
CA ASN A 192 -3.57 19.42 5.93
C ASN A 192 -5.06 19.26 6.27
N TYR A 193 -5.89 18.98 5.27
CA TYR A 193 -7.30 18.67 5.50
C TYR A 193 -7.45 17.45 6.42
N LEU A 194 -6.73 16.37 6.15
CA LEU A 194 -6.74 15.18 7.01
C LEU A 194 -6.34 15.51 8.46
N GLN A 195 -5.26 16.26 8.64
CA GLN A 195 -4.77 16.66 9.96
C GLN A 195 -5.84 17.43 10.76
N GLN A 196 -6.55 18.35 10.12
CA GLN A 196 -7.57 19.19 10.74
C GLN A 196 -8.85 18.42 11.13
N ASN A 197 -9.10 17.27 10.51
CA ASN A 197 -10.30 16.46 10.74
C ASN A 197 -10.06 15.24 11.64
N GLN A 198 -8.88 15.09 12.24
CA GLN A 198 -8.52 13.94 13.11
C GLN A 198 -9.46 13.72 14.32
N LYS A 199 -10.26 14.72 14.70
CA LYS A 199 -11.31 14.54 15.72
C LYS A 199 -12.44 13.60 15.27
N ASP A 200 -12.67 13.50 13.97
CA ASP A 200 -13.77 12.73 13.38
C ASP A 200 -13.26 11.51 12.58
N ILE A 201 -11.99 11.50 12.15
CA ILE A 201 -11.37 10.40 11.40
C ILE A 201 -10.13 9.86 12.10
N TRP A 202 -10.01 8.53 12.13
CA TRP A 202 -8.79 7.87 12.57
C TRP A 202 -7.88 7.59 11.37
N ILE A 203 -6.65 8.12 11.41
CA ILE A 203 -5.65 7.96 10.37
C ILE A 203 -4.49 7.12 10.94
N ALA A 204 -4.20 5.99 10.31
CA ALA A 204 -3.13 5.10 10.76
C ALA A 204 -2.53 4.30 9.61
N PRO A 205 -1.32 3.74 9.78
CA PRO A 205 -0.77 2.73 8.87
C PRO A 205 -1.70 1.53 8.71
N MET A 206 -1.64 0.90 7.54
CA MET A 206 -2.44 -0.26 7.16
C MET A 206 -2.38 -1.39 8.18
N LEU A 207 -1.21 -1.72 8.73
CA LEU A 207 -1.07 -2.81 9.70
C LEU A 207 -1.92 -2.57 10.95
N GLU A 208 -1.93 -1.33 11.46
CA GLU A 208 -2.72 -0.96 12.64
C GLU A 208 -4.22 -1.04 12.35
N VAL A 209 -4.63 -0.48 11.21
CA VAL A 209 -6.03 -0.54 10.77
C VAL A 209 -6.48 -1.99 10.54
N ALA A 210 -5.69 -2.79 9.84
CA ALA A 210 -5.99 -4.20 9.56
C ALA A 210 -6.11 -5.02 10.84
N GLN A 211 -5.23 -4.79 11.82
CA GLN A 211 -5.30 -5.48 13.10
C GLN A 211 -6.54 -5.06 13.90
N HIS A 212 -6.91 -3.78 13.86
CA HIS A 212 -8.16 -3.28 14.45
C HIS A 212 -9.39 -3.93 13.82
N VAL A 213 -9.48 -3.92 12.48
CA VAL A 213 -10.55 -4.58 11.71
C VAL A 213 -10.65 -6.06 12.09
N LYS A 214 -9.52 -6.78 12.09
CA LYS A 214 -9.47 -8.21 12.44
C LYS A 214 -9.99 -8.48 13.84
N ASN A 215 -9.55 -7.69 14.83
CA ASN A 215 -9.98 -7.84 16.22
C ASN A 215 -11.49 -7.60 16.33
N TRP A 216 -11.95 -6.46 15.81
CA TRP A 216 -13.37 -6.08 15.81
C TRP A 216 -14.26 -7.14 15.16
N GLN A 217 -13.89 -7.66 13.97
CA GLN A 217 -14.63 -8.70 13.26
C GLN A 217 -14.65 -10.03 14.02
N SER A 218 -13.60 -10.31 14.80
CA SER A 218 -13.52 -11.52 15.64
C SER A 218 -14.22 -11.39 17.01
N GLY A 219 -14.81 -10.22 17.31
CA GLY A 219 -15.42 -9.93 18.60
C GLY A 219 -14.40 -9.80 19.75
N LYS A 220 -13.15 -9.44 19.44
CA LYS A 220 -12.08 -9.16 20.40
C LYS A 220 -11.79 -7.66 20.45
#